data_AF-A0A5N7WJH1-F1
#
_entry.id   AF-A0A5N7WJH1-F1
#
_cell.length_a   1.000
_cell.length_b   1.000
_cell.length_c   1.000
_cell.angle_alpha   90.00
_cell.angle_beta   90.00
_cell.angle_gamma   90.00
#
_symmetry.space_group_name_H-M   'P 1'
#
loop_
_entity.id
_entity.type
_entity.pdbx_description
1 polymer ?
#
loop_
_entity_poly.entity_id
_entity_poly.type
_entity_poly.pdbx_seq_one_letter_code
_entity_poly.pdbx_strand_id
1 'polypeptide(L)'
;MSRESRMALGTGPALPAGGADIDPPGPAMGARFAAECVSPQALVDEIKVRARVRLSRVRRESLAGSATLRDHLHQAAREVGFAGWEQARRVLGALAAPGDDMGSFWHVPRSGILLHIWFSEYAQALSVLAQQADGFLLPYRRQCFIVQAPFIEALGLNPADPAWVVTGRDLVAAYGTPAWRVLAWQRLHAPAGAF
;
A
#
# COMPACT_ATOMS: atom_id res chain seq x y z
N MET A 1 -20.48 -74.82 -51.82
CA MET A 1 -20.53 -74.55 -53.27
C MET A 1 -20.65 -73.05 -53.46
N SER A 2 -19.72 -72.49 -54.25
CA SER A 2 -19.69 -71.15 -54.89
C SER A 2 -19.70 -69.91 -53.97
N ARG A 3 -18.62 -69.12 -53.91
CA ARG A 3 -18.14 -68.12 -54.91
C ARG A 3 -19.18 -67.00 -55.09
N GLU A 4 -18.89 -65.69 -55.05
CA GLU A 4 -17.71 -64.90 -55.41
C GLU A 4 -17.92 -63.47 -54.82
N SER A 5 -16.91 -62.86 -54.19
CA SER A 5 -16.05 -61.81 -54.76
C SER A 5 -16.74 -60.49 -55.17
N ARG A 6 -16.47 -59.40 -54.44
CA ARG A 6 -15.95 -58.15 -55.05
C ARG A 6 -15.38 -57.18 -54.00
N MET A 7 -14.11 -56.85 -54.17
CA MET A 7 -13.44 -55.69 -53.56
C MET A 7 -13.98 -54.37 -54.14
N ALA A 8 -13.98 -53.31 -53.33
CA ALA A 8 -13.78 -51.94 -53.80
C ALA A 8 -13.11 -51.09 -52.71
N LEU A 9 -11.94 -50.55 -53.06
CA LEU A 9 -11.15 -49.58 -52.32
C LEU A 9 -11.89 -48.23 -52.28
N GLY A 10 -11.79 -47.53 -51.15
CA GLY A 10 -12.29 -46.16 -50.99
C GLY A 10 -11.54 -45.44 -49.88
N THR A 11 -10.39 -44.85 -50.23
CA THR A 11 -9.60 -43.94 -49.41
C THR A 11 -10.34 -42.62 -49.21
N GLY A 12 -10.45 -42.17 -47.95
CA GLY A 12 -10.82 -40.80 -47.61
C GLY A 12 -10.20 -40.40 -46.27
N PRO A 13 -9.35 -39.36 -46.19
CA PRO A 13 -8.77 -38.91 -44.93
C PRO A 13 -9.77 -38.03 -44.18
N ALA A 14 -10.03 -38.36 -42.91
CA ALA A 14 -10.77 -37.49 -41.99
C ALA A 14 -9.83 -36.43 -41.42
N LEU A 15 -10.22 -35.16 -41.59
CA LEU A 15 -9.57 -33.98 -41.01
C LEU A 15 -9.54 -34.03 -39.47
N PRO A 16 -8.57 -33.33 -38.84
CA PRO A 16 -8.41 -33.30 -37.39
C PRO A 16 -9.48 -32.44 -36.71
N ALA A 17 -10.12 -33.01 -35.68
CA ALA A 17 -10.90 -32.24 -34.72
C ALA A 17 -9.95 -31.46 -33.82
N GLY A 18 -9.94 -30.14 -33.99
CA GLY A 18 -9.31 -29.21 -33.07
C GLY A 18 -10.01 -29.26 -31.71
N GLY A 19 -9.25 -29.65 -30.68
CA GLY A 19 -9.54 -29.33 -29.29
C GLY A 19 -8.41 -28.46 -28.79
N ALA A 20 -8.59 -27.15 -28.90
CA ALA A 20 -7.73 -26.19 -28.22
C ALA A 20 -7.98 -26.34 -26.72
N ASP A 21 -7.06 -27.01 -26.02
CA ASP A 21 -6.95 -26.91 -24.58
C ASP A 21 -6.49 -25.48 -24.28
N ILE A 22 -7.47 -24.60 -24.08
CA ILE A 22 -7.23 -23.25 -23.56
C ILE A 22 -6.93 -23.44 -22.08
N ASP A 23 -5.64 -23.54 -21.79
CA ASP A 23 -5.06 -23.34 -20.46
C ASP A 23 -5.63 -22.03 -19.89
N PRO A 24 -6.29 -22.02 -18.71
CA PRO A 24 -6.78 -20.77 -18.13
C PRO A 24 -5.59 -19.88 -17.77
N PRO A 25 -5.58 -18.60 -18.17
CA PRO A 25 -4.51 -17.70 -17.79
C PRO A 25 -4.63 -17.43 -16.28
N GLY A 26 -3.68 -17.97 -15.51
CA GLY A 26 -3.56 -17.66 -14.09
C GLY A 26 -3.39 -16.16 -13.86
N PRO A 27 -4.25 -15.50 -13.06
CA PRO A 27 -4.12 -14.07 -12.79
C PRO A 27 -3.12 -13.88 -11.64
N ALA A 28 -1.82 -14.00 -11.91
CA ALA A 28 -0.81 -13.79 -10.87
C ALA A 28 0.54 -13.24 -11.36
N MET A 29 0.60 -12.63 -12.54
CA MET A 29 1.85 -12.00 -13.03
C MET A 29 1.81 -10.46 -13.05
N GLY A 30 0.62 -9.84 -13.14
CA GLY A 30 0.47 -8.39 -13.24
C GLY A 30 0.69 -7.60 -11.94
N ALA A 31 0.45 -8.22 -10.78
CA ALA A 31 0.61 -7.54 -9.48
C ALA A 31 2.08 -7.46 -9.00
N ARG A 32 2.98 -8.25 -9.60
CA ARG A 32 4.41 -8.28 -9.21
C ARG A 32 5.18 -7.01 -9.61
N PHE A 33 4.76 -6.31 -10.66
CA PHE A 33 5.53 -5.20 -11.23
C PHE A 33 5.16 -3.81 -10.70
N ALA A 34 4.01 -3.61 -10.05
CA ALA A 34 3.65 -2.32 -9.46
C ALA A 34 4.39 -2.04 -8.13
N ALA A 35 4.84 -3.09 -7.44
CA ALA A 35 5.52 -2.99 -6.14
C ALA A 35 6.99 -2.54 -6.22
N GLU A 36 7.60 -2.56 -7.40
CA GLU A 36 9.06 -2.39 -7.55
C GLU A 36 9.55 -0.93 -7.60
N CYS A 37 8.69 0.08 -7.77
CA CYS A 37 9.18 1.37 -8.25
C CYS A 37 9.27 2.51 -7.23
N VAL A 38 8.79 2.35 -5.99
CA VAL A 38 8.86 3.43 -4.99
C VAL A 38 10.14 3.31 -4.17
N SER A 39 11.08 4.24 -4.36
CA SER A 39 12.27 4.35 -3.50
C SER A 39 11.93 5.05 -2.18
N PRO A 40 12.70 4.82 -1.09
CA PRO A 40 12.49 5.57 0.16
C PRO A 40 12.66 7.08 -0.03
N GLN A 41 13.55 7.49 -0.94
CA GLN A 41 13.76 8.90 -1.24
C GLN A 41 12.57 9.54 -1.96
N ALA A 42 11.83 8.79 -2.78
CA ALA A 42 10.62 9.30 -3.43
C ALA A 42 9.59 9.76 -2.40
N LEU A 43 9.37 8.99 -1.33
CA LEU A 43 8.45 9.35 -0.23
C LEU A 43 8.90 10.64 0.48
N VAL A 44 10.21 10.77 0.73
CA VAL A 44 10.80 11.96 1.37
C VAL A 44 10.71 13.18 0.45
N ASP A 45 10.95 13.00 -0.84
CA ASP A 45 10.92 14.06 -1.85
C ASP A 45 9.51 14.59 -2.05
N GLU A 46 8.48 13.75 -1.94
CA GLU A 46 7.08 14.19 -2.00
C GLU A 46 6.75 15.25 -0.93
N ILE A 47 7.25 15.08 0.30
CA ILE A 47 7.11 16.10 1.36
C ILE A 47 7.85 17.41 0.98
N LYS A 48 9.05 17.30 0.38
CA LYS A 48 9.80 18.48 -0.09
C LYS A 48 9.06 19.20 -1.22
N VAL A 49 8.44 18.46 -2.15
CA VAL A 49 7.64 19.01 -3.24
C VAL A 49 6.47 19.81 -2.68
N ARG A 50 5.69 19.25 -1.74
CA ARG A 50 4.60 19.96 -1.06
C ARG A 50 5.05 21.26 -0.40
N ALA A 51 6.16 21.20 0.34
CA ALA A 51 6.73 22.37 1.01
C ALA A 51 7.15 23.46 0.00
N ARG A 52 7.82 23.08 -1.10
CA ARG A 52 8.24 24.02 -2.15
C ARG A 52 7.05 24.64 -2.89
N VAL A 53 6.04 23.84 -3.25
CA VAL A 53 4.83 24.33 -3.93
C VAL A 53 4.12 25.38 -3.07
N ARG A 54 4.00 25.13 -1.76
CA ARG A 54 3.40 26.10 -0.83
C ARG A 54 4.23 27.36 -0.67
N LEU A 55 5.54 27.23 -0.51
CA LEU A 55 6.44 28.38 -0.42
C LEU A 55 6.34 29.25 -1.69
N SER A 56 6.32 28.62 -2.87
CA SER A 56 6.13 29.31 -4.15
C SER A 56 4.77 29.99 -4.25
N ARG A 57 3.72 29.42 -3.66
CA ARG A 57 2.39 30.05 -3.58
C ARG A 57 2.40 31.29 -2.68
N VAL A 58 2.90 31.17 -1.45
CA VAL A 58 2.99 32.28 -0.49
C VAL A 58 3.81 33.46 -1.04
N ARG A 59 4.92 33.16 -1.74
CA ARG A 59 5.75 34.18 -2.40
C ARG A 59 5.02 34.94 -3.49
N ARG A 60 4.19 34.27 -4.29
CA ARG A 60 3.38 34.91 -5.34
C ARG A 60 2.25 35.75 -4.78
N GLU A 61 1.65 35.32 -3.69
CA GLU A 61 0.53 36.00 -3.05
C GLU A 61 0.98 37.20 -2.19
N SER A 62 2.28 37.51 -2.14
CA SER A 62 2.88 38.56 -1.29
C SER A 62 2.51 38.47 0.20
N LEU A 63 2.01 37.30 0.62
CA LEU A 63 1.77 36.91 2.02
C LEU A 63 3.07 36.47 2.72
N ALA A 64 4.21 36.70 2.07
CA ALA A 64 5.53 36.35 2.55
C ALA A 64 5.94 37.26 3.72
N GLY A 65 5.36 37.01 4.90
CA GLY A 65 6.08 37.26 6.14
C GLY A 65 7.39 36.45 6.18
N SER A 66 8.04 36.38 7.34
CA SER A 66 9.31 35.67 7.57
C SER A 66 9.27 34.14 7.37
N ALA A 67 8.29 33.60 6.65
CA ALA A 67 8.09 32.17 6.45
C ALA A 67 9.20 31.57 5.58
N THR A 68 9.92 30.62 6.16
CA THR A 68 11.09 29.97 5.53
C THR A 68 10.70 28.63 4.89
N LEU A 69 11.60 28.07 4.07
CA LEU A 69 11.44 26.70 3.57
C LEU A 69 11.37 25.68 4.70
N ARG A 70 12.12 25.91 5.80
CA ARG A 70 12.10 25.05 6.99
C ARG A 70 10.70 24.99 7.59
N ASP A 71 10.02 26.13 7.73
CA ASP A 71 8.66 26.19 8.28
C ASP A 71 7.68 25.39 7.43
N HIS A 72 7.78 25.52 6.10
CA HIS A 72 6.93 24.77 5.17
C HIS A 72 7.22 23.26 5.16
N LEU A 73 8.47 22.84 5.41
CA LEU A 73 8.79 21.41 5.59
C LEU A 73 8.18 20.86 6.88
N HIS A 74 8.28 21.60 8.00
CA HIS A 74 7.62 21.19 9.24
C HIS A 74 6.10 21.15 9.08
N GLN A 75 5.52 22.12 8.40
CA GLN A 75 4.09 22.16 8.12
C GLN A 75 3.64 20.98 7.25
N ALA A 76 4.34 20.70 6.14
CA ALA A 76 4.04 19.56 5.28
C ALA A 76 4.16 18.21 6.00
N ALA A 77 5.15 18.06 6.89
CA ALA A 77 5.30 16.87 7.71
C ALA A 77 4.14 16.69 8.71
N ARG A 78 3.65 17.78 9.31
CA ARG A 78 2.54 17.75 10.29
C ARG A 78 1.22 17.33 9.70
N GLU A 79 0.92 17.81 8.50
CA GLU A 79 -0.34 17.49 7.83
C GLU A 79 -0.47 16.01 7.48
N VAL A 80 0.64 15.33 7.21
CA VAL A 80 0.64 13.88 6.97
C VAL A 80 0.76 13.07 8.26
N GLY A 81 0.87 13.70 9.43
CA GLY A 81 0.86 13.03 10.72
C GLY A 81 2.21 12.89 11.43
N PHE A 82 3.26 13.63 11.05
CA PHE A 82 4.53 13.63 11.78
C PHE A 82 4.69 14.89 12.65
N ALA A 83 5.41 14.82 13.77
CA ALA A 83 5.72 15.96 14.63
C ALA A 83 6.50 17.07 13.88
N GLY A 84 7.32 16.68 12.91
CA GLY A 84 8.10 17.60 12.07
C GLY A 84 8.93 16.89 11.01
N TRP A 85 9.68 17.70 10.26
CA TRP A 85 10.46 17.23 9.10
C TRP A 85 11.43 16.08 9.41
N GLU A 86 12.17 16.17 10.52
CA GLU A 86 13.16 15.14 10.87
C GLU A 86 12.53 13.77 11.12
N GLN A 87 11.35 13.73 11.77
CA GLN A 87 10.62 12.48 11.97
C GLN A 87 10.11 11.94 10.63
N ALA A 88 9.47 12.77 9.81
CA ALA A 88 8.98 12.37 8.49
C ALA A 88 10.10 11.79 7.63
N ARG A 89 11.26 12.45 7.59
CA ARG A 89 12.44 12.00 6.83
C ARG A 89 12.95 10.64 7.33
N ARG A 90 12.98 10.41 8.64
CA ARG A 90 13.44 9.12 9.20
C ARG A 90 12.46 7.99 8.91
N VAL A 91 11.16 8.21 9.13
CA VAL A 91 10.13 7.18 8.92
C VAL A 91 9.94 6.87 7.44
N LEU A 92 9.73 7.89 6.60
CA LEU A 92 9.52 7.69 5.16
C LEU A 92 10.81 7.23 4.44
N GLY A 93 11.96 7.64 4.97
CA GLY A 93 13.27 7.22 4.46
C GLY A 93 13.69 5.80 4.85
N ALA A 94 12.85 5.05 5.57
CA ALA A 94 13.17 3.72 6.10
C ALA A 94 14.40 3.71 7.04
N LEU A 95 14.57 4.77 7.84
CA LEU A 95 15.70 4.95 8.77
C LEU A 95 15.32 4.85 10.25
N ALA A 96 14.03 4.81 10.58
CA ALA A 96 13.55 4.58 11.95
C ALA A 96 13.90 3.15 12.46
N ALA A 97 14.22 3.05 13.75
CA ALA A 97 14.45 1.79 14.43
C ALA A 97 13.16 1.23 15.06
N PRO A 98 13.10 -0.07 15.39
CA PRO A 98 12.00 -0.62 16.18
C PRO A 98 11.83 0.14 17.51
N GLY A 99 10.60 0.58 17.81
CA GLY A 99 10.28 1.35 19.02
C GLY A 99 10.47 2.86 18.93
N ASP A 100 11.00 3.36 17.79
CA ASP A 100 10.97 4.78 17.48
C ASP A 100 9.54 5.29 17.31
N ASP A 101 9.36 6.61 17.43
CA ASP A 101 8.09 7.27 17.16
C ASP A 101 7.81 7.31 15.65
N MET A 102 6.90 6.44 15.20
CA MET A 102 6.43 6.34 13.81
C MET A 102 5.45 7.45 13.40
N GLY A 103 5.10 8.36 14.31
CA GLY A 103 4.09 9.40 14.09
C GLY A 103 2.67 8.84 13.97
N SER A 104 1.74 9.67 13.52
CA SER A 104 0.34 9.32 13.28
C SER A 104 0.01 9.19 11.79
N PHE A 105 0.99 8.85 10.95
CA PHE A 105 0.84 8.79 9.49
C PHE A 105 -0.24 7.79 9.04
N TRP A 106 -0.29 6.64 9.69
CA TRP A 106 -1.26 5.57 9.45
C TRP A 106 -2.56 5.74 10.23
N HIS A 107 -2.82 6.92 10.80
CA HIS A 107 -3.99 7.17 11.61
C HIS A 107 -4.84 8.30 11.03
N VAL A 108 -6.16 8.16 11.09
CA VAL A 108 -7.11 9.20 10.71
C VAL A 108 -7.76 9.75 11.98
N PRO A 109 -7.64 11.06 12.28
CA PRO A 109 -8.38 11.67 13.37
C PRO A 109 -9.89 11.51 13.15
N ARG A 110 -10.67 11.36 14.24
CA ARG A 110 -12.14 11.28 14.22
C ARG A 110 -12.75 10.06 13.52
N SER A 111 -12.04 8.94 13.46
CA SER A 111 -12.60 7.65 13.04
C SER A 111 -13.58 7.03 14.06
N GLY A 112 -14.29 7.84 14.89
CA GLY A 112 -14.92 7.43 16.15
C GLY A 112 -16.02 6.35 16.10
N ILE A 113 -16.33 5.85 14.90
CA ILE A 113 -17.25 4.73 14.67
C ILE A 113 -16.49 3.42 14.40
N LEU A 114 -15.21 3.50 14.01
CA LEU A 114 -14.38 2.37 13.63
C LEU A 114 -13.68 1.79 14.85
N LEU A 115 -13.85 0.47 15.04
CA LEU A 115 -13.20 -0.27 16.10
C LEU A 115 -11.69 -0.30 15.87
N HIS A 116 -10.95 0.05 16.92
CA HIS A 116 -9.50 0.02 16.98
C HIS A 116 -9.07 -0.67 18.28
N ILE A 117 -8.24 -1.70 18.15
CA ILE A 117 -7.68 -2.43 19.30
C ILE A 117 -6.23 -1.98 19.46
N TRP A 118 -5.91 -1.36 20.59
CA TRP A 118 -4.63 -0.71 20.85
C TRP A 118 -3.68 -1.62 21.63
N PHE A 119 -2.41 -1.64 21.23
CA PHE A 119 -1.36 -2.43 21.87
C PHE A 119 -0.10 -1.58 22.07
N SER A 120 0.44 -1.62 23.28
CA SER A 120 1.77 -1.05 23.56
C SER A 120 2.89 -2.01 23.18
N GLU A 121 2.61 -3.32 23.15
CA GLU A 121 3.57 -4.37 22.85
C GLU A 121 3.24 -5.06 21.52
N TYR A 122 4.21 -5.06 20.60
CA TYR A 122 4.04 -5.64 19.26
C TYR A 122 3.70 -7.14 19.31
N ALA A 123 4.31 -7.91 20.22
CA ALA A 123 4.05 -9.35 20.35
C ALA A 123 2.59 -9.67 20.71
N GLN A 124 1.94 -8.82 21.50
CA GLN A 124 0.52 -8.98 21.85
C GLN A 124 -0.36 -8.67 20.64
N ALA A 125 -0.05 -7.61 19.89
CA ALA A 125 -0.77 -7.26 18.68
C ALA A 125 -0.70 -8.39 17.64
N LEU A 126 0.48 -8.98 17.43
CA LEU A 126 0.65 -10.08 16.50
C LEU A 126 -0.19 -11.31 16.89
N SER A 127 -0.28 -11.61 18.19
CA SER A 127 -1.10 -12.70 18.70
C SER A 127 -2.59 -12.49 18.43
N VAL A 128 -3.08 -11.25 18.53
CA VAL A 128 -4.47 -10.90 18.20
C VAL A 128 -4.70 -10.88 16.69
N LEU A 129 -3.74 -10.36 15.90
CA LEU A 129 -3.82 -10.35 14.45
C LEU A 129 -3.95 -11.77 13.89
N ALA A 130 -3.23 -12.74 14.45
CA ALA A 130 -3.32 -14.15 14.05
C ALA A 130 -4.72 -14.75 14.28
N GLN A 131 -5.53 -14.19 15.18
CA GLN A 131 -6.91 -14.61 15.44
C GLN A 131 -7.93 -13.83 14.60
N GLN A 132 -7.54 -12.72 13.97
CA GLN A 132 -8.42 -11.87 13.16
C GLN A 132 -8.06 -11.98 11.67
N ALA A 133 -8.80 -12.82 10.96
CA ALA A 133 -8.56 -13.10 9.54
C ALA A 133 -8.72 -11.88 8.62
N ASP A 134 -9.31 -10.79 9.11
CA ASP A 134 -9.64 -9.53 8.44
C ASP A 134 -8.96 -8.30 9.05
N GLY A 135 -8.10 -8.50 10.06
CA GLY A 135 -7.38 -7.43 10.74
C GLY A 135 -6.20 -6.87 9.94
N PHE A 136 -5.90 -5.60 10.15
CA PHE A 136 -4.71 -4.89 9.67
C PHE A 136 -3.98 -4.27 10.84
N LEU A 137 -2.69 -4.59 11.00
CA LEU A 137 -1.84 -4.05 12.05
C LEU A 137 -1.06 -2.84 11.54
N LEU A 138 -1.30 -1.69 12.17
CA LEU A 138 -0.73 -0.40 11.78
C LEU A 138 0.12 0.18 12.93
N PRO A 139 1.26 0.82 12.63
CA PRO A 139 2.04 1.55 13.63
C PRO A 139 1.39 2.91 13.95
N TYR A 140 1.41 3.27 15.24
CA TYR A 140 1.01 4.59 15.73
C TYR A 140 1.98 5.06 16.81
N ARG A 141 2.77 6.08 16.51
CA ARG A 141 3.82 6.56 17.39
C ARG A 141 4.72 5.41 17.85
N ARG A 142 4.70 5.09 19.14
CA ARG A 142 5.46 3.99 19.76
C ARG A 142 4.58 2.78 20.11
N GLN A 143 3.37 2.76 19.56
CA GLN A 143 2.35 1.74 19.76
C GLN A 143 1.95 1.15 18.42
N CYS A 144 1.10 0.13 18.46
CA CYS A 144 0.47 -0.43 17.27
C CYS A 144 -1.00 -0.68 17.56
N PHE A 145 -1.81 -0.73 16.51
CA PHE A 145 -3.23 -0.93 16.64
C PHE A 145 -3.77 -1.76 15.47
N ILE A 146 -4.77 -2.58 15.76
CA ILE A 146 -5.46 -3.39 14.76
C ILE A 146 -6.74 -2.68 14.36
N VAL A 147 -6.98 -2.65 13.04
CA VAL A 147 -8.18 -2.10 12.42
C VAL A 147 -8.75 -3.05 11.38
N GLN A 148 -9.97 -2.76 10.93
CA GLN A 148 -10.63 -3.48 9.84
C GLN A 148 -10.62 -2.68 8.54
N ALA A 149 -11.05 -3.32 7.45
CA ALA A 149 -11.08 -2.75 6.10
C ALA A 149 -11.69 -1.33 5.99
N PRO A 150 -12.79 -0.97 6.67
CA PRO A 150 -13.35 0.39 6.57
C PRO A 150 -12.39 1.49 7.05
N PHE A 151 -11.45 1.17 7.95
CA PHE A 151 -10.41 2.13 8.36
C PHE A 151 -9.36 2.32 7.28
N ILE A 152 -9.01 1.25 6.56
CA ILE A 152 -8.08 1.31 5.42
C ILE A 152 -8.69 2.18 4.31
N GLU A 153 -10.00 2.05 4.05
CA GLU A 153 -10.73 2.92 3.13
C GLU A 153 -10.75 4.38 3.62
N ALA A 154 -10.95 4.61 4.93
CA ALA A 154 -10.88 5.95 5.51
C ALA A 154 -9.48 6.59 5.42
N LEU A 155 -8.42 5.78 5.39
CA LEU A 155 -7.06 6.23 5.07
C LEU A 155 -6.89 6.59 3.57
N GLY A 156 -7.90 6.35 2.74
CA GLY A 156 -7.87 6.52 1.29
C GLY A 156 -7.08 5.43 0.58
N LEU A 157 -6.98 4.24 1.18
CA LEU A 157 -6.29 3.08 0.63
C LEU A 157 -7.30 2.00 0.24
N ASN A 158 -6.93 1.14 -0.71
CA ASN A 158 -7.73 -0.02 -1.08
C ASN A 158 -7.37 -1.21 -0.16
N PRO A 159 -8.29 -1.74 0.67
CA PRO A 159 -8.01 -2.92 1.51
C PRO A 159 -7.73 -4.20 0.70
N ALA A 160 -8.13 -4.23 -0.57
CA ALA A 160 -7.83 -5.32 -1.51
C ALA A 160 -6.52 -5.13 -2.28
N ASP A 161 -5.72 -4.10 -1.97
CA ASP A 161 -4.42 -3.89 -2.63
C ASP A 161 -3.49 -5.10 -2.39
N PRO A 162 -2.86 -5.66 -3.45
CA PRO A 162 -1.93 -6.79 -3.32
C PRO A 162 -0.78 -6.55 -2.33
N ALA A 163 -0.37 -5.30 -2.11
CA ALA A 163 0.66 -4.96 -1.12
C ALA A 163 0.25 -5.37 0.31
N TRP A 164 -1.04 -5.38 0.64
CA TRP A 164 -1.53 -5.89 1.94
C TRP A 164 -1.29 -7.40 2.10
N VAL A 165 -1.40 -8.16 1.02
CA VAL A 165 -1.10 -9.60 1.04
C VAL A 165 0.39 -9.83 1.21
N VAL A 166 1.23 -9.08 0.50
CA VAL A 166 2.70 -9.18 0.59
C VAL A 166 3.22 -8.82 1.98
N THR A 167 2.60 -7.83 2.64
CA THR A 167 2.95 -7.43 4.01
C THR A 167 2.36 -8.32 5.09
N GLY A 168 1.51 -9.31 4.73
CA GLY A 168 0.74 -10.08 5.72
C GLY A 168 -0.20 -9.22 6.56
N ARG A 169 -0.59 -8.05 6.04
CA ARG A 169 -1.36 -7.00 6.75
C ARG A 169 -0.70 -6.47 8.01
N ASP A 170 0.62 -6.63 8.13
CA ASP A 170 1.43 -6.14 9.23
C ASP A 170 2.41 -5.07 8.72
N LEU A 171 2.07 -3.80 8.92
CA LEU A 171 2.94 -2.68 8.54
C LEU A 171 4.09 -2.42 9.53
N VAL A 172 4.04 -3.01 10.72
CA VAL A 172 5.13 -2.91 11.70
C VAL A 172 6.28 -3.81 11.24
N ALA A 173 5.98 -5.07 10.94
CA ALA A 173 6.96 -6.03 10.42
C ALA A 173 7.43 -5.66 9.01
N ALA A 174 6.53 -5.18 8.16
CA ALA A 174 6.85 -4.85 6.78
C ALA A 174 7.53 -3.48 6.59
N TYR A 175 7.85 -2.76 7.67
CA TYR A 175 8.43 -1.42 7.59
C TYR A 175 9.67 -1.37 6.67
N GLY A 176 9.68 -0.38 5.76
CA GLY A 176 10.77 -0.17 4.81
C GLY A 176 10.81 -1.12 3.61
N THR A 177 10.02 -2.19 3.61
CA THR A 177 9.91 -3.11 2.45
C THR A 177 9.28 -2.42 1.24
N PRO A 178 9.49 -2.93 0.01
CA PRO A 178 8.86 -2.36 -1.19
C PRO A 178 7.33 -2.26 -1.10
N ALA A 179 6.66 -3.28 -0.56
CA ALA A 179 5.20 -3.28 -0.40
C ALA A 179 4.73 -2.19 0.58
N TRP A 180 5.43 -2.01 1.70
CA TRP A 180 5.16 -0.91 2.63
C TRP A 180 5.34 0.46 1.95
N ARG A 181 6.38 0.61 1.10
CA ARG A 181 6.63 1.87 0.39
C ARG A 181 5.53 2.21 -0.62
N VAL A 182 4.93 1.24 -1.30
CA VAL A 182 3.82 1.57 -2.21
C VAL A 182 2.56 1.97 -1.45
N LEU A 183 2.25 1.30 -0.34
CA LEU A 183 1.14 1.71 0.53
C LEU A 183 1.37 3.12 1.10
N ALA A 184 2.60 3.42 1.53
CA ALA A 184 2.97 4.75 2.01
C ALA A 184 2.84 5.81 0.89
N TRP A 185 3.23 5.48 -0.34
CA TRP A 185 3.07 6.36 -1.51
C TRP A 185 1.61 6.65 -1.81
N GLN A 186 0.77 5.61 -1.82
CA GLN A 186 -0.67 5.75 -1.98
C GLN A 186 -1.26 6.63 -0.87
N ARG A 187 -0.87 6.40 0.39
CA ARG A 187 -1.34 7.18 1.54
C ARG A 187 -0.95 8.65 1.45
N LEU A 188 0.26 8.96 0.96
CA LEU A 188 0.66 10.35 0.73
C LEU A 188 -0.27 11.03 -0.27
N HIS A 189 -0.67 10.34 -1.33
CA HIS A 189 -1.53 10.87 -2.40
C HIS A 189 -3.03 10.78 -2.11
N ALA A 190 -3.42 10.02 -1.07
CA ALA A 190 -4.79 9.96 -0.62
C ALA A 190 -5.26 11.36 -0.19
N PRO A 191 -6.51 11.75 -0.50
CA PRO A 191 -7.06 13.00 -0.03
C PRO A 191 -7.02 13.03 1.50
N ALA A 192 -6.56 14.15 2.06
CA ALA A 192 -6.55 14.36 3.50
C ALA A 192 -8.00 14.45 4.01
N GLY A 193 -8.53 13.32 4.51
CA GLY A 193 -9.75 13.23 5.30
C GLY A 193 -11.00 13.79 4.62
N ALA A 194 -11.67 12.96 3.82
CA ALA A 194 -13.07 13.16 3.49
C ALA A 194 -13.96 12.42 4.50
N PHE A 195 -13.82 12.70 5.81
CA PHE A 195 -14.75 12.26 6.86
C PHE A 195 -14.74 13.26 8.02
#